data_AF-A0A2T1DMT9-F1
#
_entry.id   AF-A0A2T1DMT9-F1
#
_cell.length_a   1.000
_cell.length_b   1.000
_cell.length_c   1.000
_cell.angle_alpha   90.00
_cell.angle_beta   90.00
_cell.angle_gamma   90.00
#
_symmetry.space_group_name_H-M   'P 1'
#
loop_
_entity.id
_entity.type
_entity.pdbx_description
1 polymer ?
#
loop_
_entity_poly.entity_id
_entity_poly.type
_entity_poly.pdbx_seq_one_letter_code
_entity_poly.pdbx_strand_id
1 'polypeptide(L)'
;MSGSNIAFAKDEEVQSEHKLGYSLNLFFIKTRFTLTNKRLIGDIPNVFLVIPLGNNNVTYPLNSITNVKIGNGFKPIRFFIGLALIGFGITNLSAGNLIVLVLGALMVVSSYYMTIIIQTAAGSLIYHQIAPHERAKGQQLVNDLNLAIAERM
;
A
#
# COMPACT_ATOMS: atom_id res chain seq x y z
N MET A 1 -14.01 15.69 0.96
CA MET A 1 -13.12 15.86 -0.22
C MET A 1 -11.90 16.62 0.26
N SER A 2 -10.77 15.95 0.47
CA SER A 2 -9.50 16.63 0.71
C SER A 2 -8.56 16.12 -0.37
N GLY A 3 -8.61 16.80 -1.52
CA GLY A 3 -7.55 16.68 -2.51
C GLY A 3 -6.33 17.35 -1.91
N SER A 4 -5.21 16.63 -1.85
CA SER A 4 -3.95 17.26 -1.50
C SER A 4 -3.74 18.44 -2.44
N ASN A 5 -3.41 19.59 -1.86
CA ASN A 5 -3.20 20.85 -2.58
C ASN A 5 -1.85 20.74 -3.32
N ILE A 6 -1.82 19.93 -4.37
CA ILE A 6 -0.64 19.65 -5.18
C ILE A 6 -0.52 20.76 -6.21
N ALA A 7 0.54 21.56 -6.12
CA ALA A 7 0.87 22.52 -7.16
C ALA A 7 1.45 21.79 -8.39
N PHE A 8 0.76 21.93 -9.52
CA PHE A 8 1.19 21.42 -10.81
C PHE A 8 2.00 22.48 -11.57
N ALA A 9 2.99 22.05 -12.34
CA ALA A 9 3.65 22.94 -13.28
C ALA A 9 2.69 23.36 -14.41
N LYS A 10 2.99 24.46 -15.10
CA LYS A 10 2.10 25.05 -16.13
C LYS A 10 1.73 24.08 -17.27
N ASP A 11 2.59 23.10 -17.56
CA ASP A 11 2.39 22.06 -18.59
C ASP A 11 2.27 20.65 -17.97
N GLU A 12 1.80 20.56 -16.73
CA GLU A 12 1.61 19.28 -16.04
C GLU A 12 0.12 18.95 -15.93
N GLU A 13 -0.25 17.83 -16.54
CA GLU A 13 -1.64 17.34 -16.57
C GLU A 13 -1.75 15.99 -15.86
N VAL A 14 -2.87 15.80 -15.15
CA VAL A 14 -3.18 14.54 -14.48
C VAL A 14 -3.73 13.55 -15.50
N GLN A 15 -3.03 12.42 -15.69
CA GLN A 15 -3.46 11.35 -16.58
C GLN A 15 -4.39 10.36 -15.87
N SER A 16 -4.02 9.93 -14.65
CA SER A 16 -4.86 9.01 -13.88
C SER A 16 -4.69 9.20 -12.37
N GLU A 17 -5.75 8.93 -11.62
CA GLU A 17 -5.75 8.90 -10.16
C GLU A 17 -6.24 7.54 -9.67
N HIS A 18 -5.43 6.86 -8.87
CA HIS A 18 -5.70 5.56 -8.30
C HIS A 18 -5.78 5.63 -6.78
N LYS A 19 -6.87 5.11 -6.21
CA LYS A 19 -7.09 5.04 -4.75
C LYS A 19 -7.11 3.59 -4.31
N LEU A 20 -6.09 3.19 -3.56
CA LEU A 20 -5.86 1.81 -3.14
C LEU A 20 -5.95 1.71 -1.62
N GLY A 21 -6.64 0.71 -1.09
CA GLY A 21 -6.62 0.42 0.34
C GLY A 21 -5.21 0.06 0.81
N TYR A 22 -4.85 0.43 2.04
CA TYR A 22 -3.51 0.21 2.60
C TYR A 22 -3.25 -1.25 3.02
N SER A 23 -4.23 -1.88 3.67
CA SER A 23 -4.13 -3.28 4.13
C SER A 23 -5.51 -3.92 4.28
N LEU A 24 -5.57 -5.22 4.54
CA LEU A 24 -6.84 -5.93 4.78
C LEU A 24 -7.59 -5.39 6.00
N ASN A 25 -6.87 -5.14 7.10
CA ASN A 25 -7.47 -4.68 8.35
C ASN A 25 -7.79 -3.17 8.32
N LEU A 26 -7.01 -2.40 7.57
CA LEU A 26 -7.15 -0.94 7.45
C LEU A 26 -7.63 -0.56 6.06
N PHE A 27 -8.63 -1.28 5.53
CA PHE A 27 -9.16 -1.05 4.19
C PHE A 27 -9.75 0.36 4.01
N PHE A 28 -10.17 0.99 5.11
CA PHE A 28 -10.68 2.37 5.12
C PHE A 28 -9.58 3.42 4.93
N ILE A 29 -8.32 3.08 5.22
CA ILE A 29 -7.16 3.93 4.96
C ILE A 29 -6.73 3.71 3.50
N LYS A 30 -6.69 4.81 2.72
CA LYS A 30 -6.39 4.76 1.30
C LYS A 30 -5.04 5.42 1.00
N THR A 31 -4.21 4.70 0.26
CA THR A 31 -3.06 5.22 -0.48
C THR A 31 -3.58 5.82 -1.78
N ARG A 32 -3.18 7.05 -2.11
CA ARG A 32 -3.51 7.67 -3.41
C ARG A 32 -2.27 7.76 -4.27
N PHE A 33 -2.41 7.40 -5.53
CA PHE A 33 -1.40 7.59 -6.56
C PHE A 33 -1.99 8.45 -7.66
N THR A 34 -1.35 9.58 -7.93
CA THR A 34 -1.69 10.49 -9.02
C THR A 34 -0.58 10.42 -10.05
N LEU A 35 -0.90 9.91 -11.23
CA LEU A 35 -0.02 9.89 -12.37
C LEU A 35 -0.22 11.16 -13.19
N THR A 36 0.87 11.90 -13.41
CA THR A 36 0.90 13.03 -14.34
C THR A 36 1.77 12.67 -15.53
N ASN A 37 1.73 13.50 -16.57
CA ASN A 37 2.63 13.40 -17.72
C ASN A 37 4.14 13.54 -17.37
N LYS A 38 4.50 13.95 -16.14
CA LYS A 38 5.90 14.17 -15.71
C LYS A 38 6.33 13.34 -14.51
N ARG A 39 5.41 13.04 -13.59
CA ARG A 39 5.74 12.37 -12.32
C ARG A 39 4.59 11.52 -11.81
N LEU A 40 4.95 10.52 -11.00
CA LEU A 40 4.04 9.82 -10.12
C LEU A 40 4.09 10.48 -8.75
N ILE A 41 2.94 10.90 -8.24
CA ILE A 41 2.78 11.47 -6.90
C ILE A 41 2.05 10.43 -6.05
N GLY A 42 2.62 10.08 -4.91
CA GLY A 42 2.02 9.17 -3.95
C GLY A 42 1.68 9.90 -2.67
N ASP A 43 0.46 9.71 -2.19
CA ASP A 43 0.01 10.15 -0.86
C ASP A 43 -0.22 8.88 -0.04
N ILE A 44 0.80 8.50 0.73
CA ILE A 44 0.89 7.18 1.38
C ILE A 44 0.62 7.32 2.86
N PRO A 45 -0.34 6.59 3.42
CA PRO A 45 -0.61 6.64 4.85
C PRO A 45 0.58 6.11 5.65
N ASN A 46 1.00 6.88 6.65
CA ASN A 46 1.95 6.45 7.66
C ASN A 46 1.18 5.82 8.82
N VAL A 47 1.26 4.50 8.96
CA VAL A 47 0.51 3.75 9.98
C VAL A 47 1.47 3.10 10.96
N PHE A 48 1.23 3.33 12.25
CA PHE A 48 1.88 2.58 13.33
C PHE A 48 0.89 1.63 13.97
N LEU A 49 1.16 0.31 13.85
CA LEU A 49 0.28 -0.81 14.24
C LEU A 49 -1.10 -0.79 13.55
N VAL A 50 -1.99 0.11 13.98
CA VAL A 50 -3.39 0.25 13.51
C VAL A 50 -3.80 1.73 13.42
N ILE A 51 -2.96 2.66 13.89
CA ILE A 51 -3.29 4.09 13.99
C ILE A 51 -2.62 4.83 12.83
N PRO A 52 -3.38 5.58 12.00
CA PRO A 52 -2.80 6.49 11.02
C PRO A 52 -2.16 7.66 11.77
N LEU A 53 -0.85 7.81 11.63
CA LEU A 53 -0.09 8.94 12.17
C LEU A 53 -0.08 10.15 11.20
N GLY A 54 -0.58 9.96 9.99
CA GLY A 54 -0.63 10.96 8.94
C GLY A 54 -0.32 10.34 7.59
N ASN A 55 0.15 11.18 6.66
CA ASN A 55 0.44 10.78 5.30
C ASN A 55 1.82 11.28 4.85
N ASN A 56 2.56 10.41 4.18
CA ASN A 56 3.83 10.69 3.53
C ASN A 56 3.57 10.99 2.05
N ASN A 57 3.82 12.23 1.65
CA ASN A 57 3.80 12.62 0.25
C ASN A 57 5.13 12.26 -0.40
N VAL A 58 5.08 11.44 -1.44
CA VAL A 58 6.23 11.03 -2.23
C VAL A 58 6.03 11.48 -3.67
N THR A 59 7.13 11.77 -4.36
CA THR A 59 7.10 12.16 -5.77
C THR A 59 8.24 11.49 -6.49
N TYR A 60 7.91 10.79 -7.57
CA TYR A 60 8.85 10.08 -8.42
C TYR A 60 8.73 10.65 -9.83
N PRO A 61 9.75 11.37 -10.34
CA PRO A 61 9.79 11.74 -11.74
C PRO A 61 9.66 10.48 -12.61
N LEU A 62 8.82 10.50 -13.65
CA LEU A 62 8.69 9.33 -14.54
C LEU A 62 10.05 8.95 -15.14
N ASN A 63 10.91 9.94 -15.36
CA ASN A 63 12.27 9.74 -15.86
C ASN A 63 13.15 8.90 -14.95
N SER A 64 12.83 8.85 -13.65
CA SER A 64 13.58 8.09 -12.66
C SER A 64 13.04 6.68 -12.48
N ILE A 65 11.85 6.35 -12.99
CA ILE A 65 11.22 5.05 -12.84
C ILE A 65 11.62 4.17 -14.02
N THR A 66 12.22 3.03 -13.74
CA THR A 66 12.67 2.08 -14.77
C THR A 66 11.71 0.90 -14.89
N ASN A 67 11.12 0.47 -13.77
CA ASN A 67 10.21 -0.65 -13.75
C ASN A 67 9.22 -0.50 -12.59
N VAL A 68 7.99 -0.98 -12.81
CA VAL A 68 6.95 -1.03 -11.79
C VAL A 68 6.33 -2.42 -11.81
N LYS A 69 6.21 -3.05 -10.64
CA LYS A 69 5.63 -4.39 -10.50
C LYS A 69 4.85 -4.55 -9.20
N ILE A 70 4.01 -5.58 -9.14
CA ILE A 70 3.30 -5.98 -7.92
C ILE A 70 4.01 -7.19 -7.31
N GLY A 71 4.32 -7.09 -6.03
CA GLY A 71 4.83 -8.18 -5.22
C GLY A 71 3.80 -8.63 -4.18
N ASN A 72 3.86 -9.90 -3.82
CA ASN A 72 3.21 -10.42 -2.63
C ASN A 72 4.28 -10.67 -1.57
N GLY A 73 3.94 -10.45 -0.31
CA GLY A 73 4.82 -10.67 0.81
C GLY A 73 4.10 -11.38 1.96
N PHE A 74 4.90 -12.02 2.81
CA PHE A 74 4.42 -12.71 3.99
C PHE A 74 5.28 -12.35 5.20
N LYS A 75 4.65 -12.02 6.33
CA LYS A 75 5.31 -11.69 7.60
C LYS A 75 5.21 -12.90 8.55
N PRO A 76 6.14 -13.87 8.50
CA PRO A 76 6.05 -15.11 9.28
C PRO A 76 5.98 -14.86 10.78
N ILE A 77 6.74 -13.88 11.30
CA ILE A 77 6.72 -13.52 12.72
C ILE A 77 5.30 -13.10 13.16
N ARG A 78 4.60 -12.26 12.38
CA ARG A 78 3.23 -11.84 12.70
C ARG A 78 2.25 -13.00 12.63
N PHE A 79 2.45 -13.91 11.68
CA PHE A 79 1.63 -15.10 11.54
C PHE A 79 1.74 -16.02 12.77
N PHE A 80 2.95 -16.38 13.18
CA PHE A 80 3.15 -17.27 14.33
C PHE A 80 2.72 -16.64 15.66
N ILE A 81 2.96 -15.33 15.86
CA ILE A 81 2.44 -14.62 17.04
C ILE A 81 0.91 -14.63 17.04
N GLY A 82 0.28 -14.37 15.89
CA GLY A 82 -1.18 -14.44 15.75
C GLY A 82 -1.74 -15.82 16.07
N LEU A 83 -1.09 -16.89 15.59
CA LEU A 83 -1.47 -18.27 15.93
C LEU A 83 -1.32 -18.58 17.43
N ALA A 84 -0.24 -18.12 18.06
CA ALA A 84 -0.03 -18.30 19.50
C ALA A 84 -1.13 -17.60 20.32
N LEU A 85 -1.52 -16.37 19.94
CA LEU A 85 -2.62 -15.64 20.57
C LEU A 85 -3.96 -16.36 20.40
N ILE A 86 -4.24 -16.88 19.20
CA ILE A 86 -5.45 -17.69 18.96
C ILE A 86 -5.44 -18.94 19.85
N GLY A 87 -4.33 -19.67 19.88
CA GLY A 87 -4.17 -20.85 20.73
C GLY A 87 -4.44 -20.55 22.19
N PHE A 88 -3.86 -19.47 22.73
CA PHE A 88 -4.12 -19.05 24.12
C PHE A 88 -5.58 -18.66 24.35
N GLY A 89 -6.19 -17.90 23.43
CA GLY A 89 -7.56 -17.44 23.54
C GLY A 89 -8.60 -18.57 23.54
N ILE A 90 -8.35 -19.70 22.86
CA ILE A 90 -9.27 -20.85 22.82
C ILE A 90 -9.27 -21.63 24.15
N THR A 91 -8.15 -21.66 24.87
CA THR A 91 -8.03 -22.51 26.09
C THR A 91 -8.96 -22.10 27.24
N ASN A 92 -9.43 -20.85 27.26
CA ASN A 92 -10.30 -20.33 28.32
C ASN A 92 -11.31 -19.37 27.69
N LEU A 93 -12.53 -19.80 27.40
CA LEU A 93 -13.52 -18.95 26.72
C LEU A 93 -14.16 -17.95 27.69
N SER A 94 -13.43 -16.92 28.07
CA SER A 94 -13.89 -15.76 28.84
C SER A 94 -14.06 -14.53 27.95
N ALA A 95 -14.81 -13.52 28.40
CA ALA A 95 -14.98 -12.27 27.67
C ALA A 95 -13.63 -11.57 27.34
N GLY A 96 -12.64 -11.67 28.24
CA GLY A 96 -11.29 -11.16 27.99
C GLY A 96 -10.54 -11.92 26.89
N ASN A 97 -10.77 -13.23 26.79
CA ASN A 97 -10.09 -14.07 25.82
C ASN A 97 -10.71 -13.99 24.41
N LEU A 98 -11.96 -13.54 24.28
CA LEU A 98 -12.52 -13.12 22.99
C LEU A 98 -11.71 -11.99 22.35
N ILE A 99 -11.24 -11.02 23.14
CA ILE A 99 -10.41 -9.92 22.64
C ILE A 99 -9.07 -10.48 22.13
N VAL A 100 -8.46 -11.40 22.87
CA VAL A 100 -7.20 -12.06 22.47
C VAL A 100 -7.38 -12.85 21.17
N LEU A 101 -8.49 -13.56 21.00
CA LEU A 101 -8.83 -14.27 19.77
C LEU A 101 -8.94 -13.32 18.58
N VAL A 102 -9.66 -12.21 18.75
CA VAL A 102 -9.82 -11.20 17.69
C VAL A 102 -8.46 -10.58 17.32
N LEU A 103 -7.63 -10.23 18.31
CA LEU A 103 -6.29 -9.69 18.05
C LEU A 103 -5.41 -10.71 17.31
N GLY A 104 -5.44 -11.98 17.72
CA GLY A 104 -4.72 -13.06 17.05
C GLY A 104 -5.17 -13.23 15.59
N ALA A 105 -6.48 -13.24 15.35
CA ALA A 105 -7.05 -13.32 14.00
C ALA A 105 -6.63 -12.13 13.13
N LEU A 106 -6.69 -10.90 13.66
CA LEU A 106 -6.25 -9.70 12.95
C LEU A 106 -4.75 -9.76 12.61
N MET A 107 -3.91 -10.30 13.50
CA MET A 107 -2.48 -10.48 13.24
C MET A 107 -2.21 -11.49 12.12
N VAL A 108 -2.92 -12.63 12.13
CA VAL A 108 -2.84 -13.65 11.07
C VAL A 108 -3.27 -13.05 9.72
N VAL A 109 -4.40 -12.34 9.67
CA VAL A 109 -4.86 -11.68 8.43
C VAL A 109 -3.85 -10.64 7.95
N SER A 110 -3.24 -9.88 8.86
CA SER A 110 -2.21 -8.88 8.53
C SER A 110 -0.87 -9.45 8.09
N SER A 111 -0.67 -10.77 8.21
CA SER A 111 0.59 -11.43 7.86
C SER A 111 0.79 -11.51 6.34
N TYR A 112 -0.30 -11.62 5.58
CA TYR A 112 -0.28 -11.57 4.13
C TYR A 112 -0.49 -10.13 3.65
N TYR A 113 0.41 -9.65 2.80
CA TYR A 113 0.35 -8.29 2.27
C TYR A 113 0.79 -8.25 0.82
N MET A 114 0.39 -7.19 0.13
CA MET A 114 0.77 -6.92 -1.25
C MET A 114 1.51 -5.59 -1.30
N THR A 115 2.45 -5.46 -2.23
CA THR A 115 3.23 -4.23 -2.43
C THR A 115 3.32 -3.86 -3.89
N ILE A 116 3.27 -2.57 -4.17
CA ILE A 116 3.75 -1.99 -5.42
C ILE A 116 5.24 -1.72 -5.24
N ILE A 117 6.05 -2.25 -6.15
CA ILE A 117 7.49 -2.12 -6.14
C ILE A 117 7.86 -1.19 -7.29
N ILE A 118 8.39 -0.02 -6.95
CA ILE A 118 8.92 0.95 -7.90
C ILE A 118 10.44 0.80 -7.92
N GLN A 119 10.99 0.47 -9.08
CA GLN A 119 12.43 0.41 -9.30
C GLN A 119 12.90 1.70 -9.94
N THR A 120 13.87 2.36 -9.32
CA THR A 120 14.46 3.58 -9.86
C THR A 120 15.64 3.30 -10.78
N ALA A 121 15.99 4.26 -11.62
CA ALA A 121 17.16 4.21 -12.51
C ALA A 121 18.48 4.07 -11.74
N ALA A 122 18.52 4.47 -10.47
CA ALA A 122 19.65 4.27 -9.57
C ALA A 122 19.73 2.84 -8.97
N GLY A 123 18.79 1.95 -9.33
CA GLY A 123 18.72 0.58 -8.83
C GLY A 123 18.02 0.41 -7.48
N SER A 124 17.45 1.48 -6.90
CA SER A 124 16.73 1.41 -5.62
C SER A 124 15.33 0.80 -5.80
N LEU A 125 14.92 -0.05 -4.86
CA LEU A 125 13.59 -0.66 -4.81
C LEU A 125 12.77 -0.01 -3.69
N ILE A 126 11.69 0.65 -4.09
CA ILE A 126 10.78 1.33 -3.16
C ILE A 126 9.47 0.55 -3.09
N TYR A 127 9.03 0.25 -1.86
CA TYR A 127 7.90 -0.64 -1.59
C TYR A 127 6.73 0.16 -1.00
N HIS A 128 5.59 0.13 -1.68
CA HIS A 128 4.35 0.73 -1.21
C HIS A 128 3.31 -0.34 -0.93
N GLN A 129 2.87 -0.44 0.32
CA GLN A 129 1.92 -1.47 0.73
C GLN A 129 0.51 -1.15 0.21
N ILE A 130 -0.16 -2.18 -0.32
CA ILE A 130 -1.55 -2.14 -0.75
C ILE A 130 -2.31 -3.35 -0.20
N ALA A 131 -3.63 -3.21 -0.09
CA ALA A 131 -4.51 -4.28 0.34
C ALA A 131 -4.59 -5.37 -0.75
N PRO A 132 -4.40 -6.66 -0.43
CA PRO A 132 -4.49 -7.76 -1.38
C PRO A 132 -5.80 -7.82 -2.19
N HIS A 133 -6.94 -7.38 -1.62
CA HIS A 133 -8.21 -7.34 -2.35
C HIS A 133 -8.27 -6.25 -3.43
N GLU A 134 -7.37 -5.26 -3.38
CA GLU A 134 -7.24 -4.18 -4.36
C GLU A 134 -6.27 -4.52 -5.51
N ARG A 135 -5.90 -5.79 -5.66
CA ARG A 135 -4.96 -6.27 -6.68
C ARG A 135 -5.29 -5.78 -8.09
N ALA A 136 -6.57 -5.80 -8.47
CA ALA A 136 -6.99 -5.38 -9.81
C ALA A 136 -6.68 -3.90 -10.06
N LYS A 137 -6.98 -3.02 -9.09
CA LYS A 137 -6.66 -1.59 -9.19
C LYS A 137 -5.15 -1.33 -9.13
N GLY A 138 -4.44 -2.08 -8.28
CA GLY A 138 -2.97 -2.05 -8.26
C GLY A 138 -2.39 -2.39 -9.63
N GLN A 139 -2.94 -3.42 -10.30
CA GLN A 139 -2.46 -3.84 -11.63
C GLN A 139 -2.78 -2.80 -12.71
N GLN A 140 -3.94 -2.14 -12.63
CA GLN A 140 -4.28 -1.02 -13.50
C GLN A 140 -3.26 0.11 -13.36
N LEU A 141 -2.93 0.53 -12.13
CA LEU A 141 -1.90 1.54 -11.90
C LEU A 141 -0.53 1.13 -12.48
N VAL A 142 -0.13 -0.13 -12.32
CA VAL A 142 1.13 -0.62 -12.92
C VAL A 142 1.08 -0.58 -14.44
N ASN A 143 -0.05 -0.95 -15.04
CA ASN A 143 -0.21 -0.91 -16.50
C ASN A 143 -0.17 0.53 -17.02
N ASP A 144 -0.87 1.47 -16.37
CA ASP A 144 -0.85 2.90 -16.72
C ASP A 144 0.57 3.47 -16.62
N LEU A 145 1.32 3.11 -15.57
CA LEU A 145 2.71 3.53 -15.41
C LEU A 145 3.61 2.96 -16.51
N ASN A 146 3.44 1.69 -16.87
CA ASN A 146 4.23 1.07 -17.92
C ASN A 146 3.92 1.68 -19.30
N LEU A 147 2.65 2.03 -19.57
CA LEU A 147 2.27 2.76 -20.78
C LEU A 147 2.89 4.16 -20.82
N ALA A 148 2.79 4.92 -19.72
CA ALA A 148 3.38 6.25 -19.62
C ALA A 148 4.93 6.24 -19.74
N ILE A 149 5.58 5.18 -19.28
CA ILE A 149 7.03 4.97 -19.47
C ILE A 149 7.36 4.60 -20.92
N ALA A 150 6.50 3.79 -21.57
CA ALA A 150 6.70 3.35 -22.95
C ALA A 150 6.47 4.47 -23.96
N GLU A 151 5.43 5.30 -23.80
CA GLU A 151 5.14 6.46 -24.67
C GLU A 151 6.25 7.53 -24.66
N ARG A 152 7.17 7.44 -23.70
CA ARG A 152 8.32 8.31 -23.56
C ARG A 152 9.55 7.82 -24.36
N MET A 153 9.61 6.54 -24.72
CA MET A 153 10.70 5.95 -25.51
C MET A 153 10.45 6.15 -27.01
#